data_AF-A0A1V6DY13-F1
#
_entry.id   AF-A0A1V6DY13-F1
#
_cell.length_a   1.000
_cell.length_b   1.000
_cell.length_c   1.000
_cell.angle_alpha   90.00
_cell.angle_beta   90.00
_cell.angle_gamma   90.00
#
_symmetry.space_group_name_H-M   'P 1'
#
loop_
_entity.id
_entity.type
_entity.pdbx_description
1 polymer ?
#
loop_
_entity_poly.entity_id
_entity_poly.type
_entity_poly.pdbx_seq_one_letter_code
_entity_poly.pdbx_strand_id
1 'polypeptide(L)'
;MSTTIKKTLSAFFLLFFGLLQIGLFGPPQAAIADSSLINSQEGFKDKEIQAAFGNDTPDDIRITMVRIIMIVLSTLGVVFLALLLLAGFKYMTAAGDEEKVKEAIKQITQAVIGLVIILSAWGISYFILLRIRAAITGTNYLYF
;
A
#
# COMPACT_ATOMS: atom_id res chain seq x y z
N MET A 1 24.26 13.21 18.49
CA MET A 1 23.75 12.31 17.43
C MET A 1 23.92 13.04 16.09
N SER A 2 24.90 12.62 15.28
CA SER A 2 25.37 13.38 14.11
C SER A 2 24.29 13.56 13.04
N THR A 3 24.05 14.81 12.64
CA THR A 3 23.11 15.24 11.58
C THR A 3 23.33 14.54 10.24
N THR A 4 24.52 13.97 10.01
CA THR A 4 24.84 13.19 8.81
C THR A 4 24.02 11.92 8.67
N ILE A 5 23.73 11.18 9.76
CA ILE A 5 22.98 9.92 9.72
C ILE A 5 21.51 10.14 9.36
N LYS A 6 20.89 11.20 9.90
CA LYS A 6 19.50 11.55 9.57
C LYS A 6 19.37 11.99 8.10
N LYS A 7 20.39 12.68 7.58
CA LYS A 7 20.43 13.17 6.19
C LYS A 7 20.68 12.05 5.17
N THR A 8 21.55 11.09 5.48
CA THR A 8 21.80 9.94 4.59
C THR A 8 20.61 8.98 4.55
N LEU A 9 19.93 8.76 5.66
CA LEU A 9 18.72 7.92 5.68
C LEU A 9 17.53 8.57 4.95
N SER A 10 17.34 9.88 5.11
CA SER A 10 16.31 10.63 4.37
C SER A 10 16.62 10.67 2.86
N ALA A 11 17.89 10.79 2.47
CA ALA A 11 18.31 10.71 1.08
C ALA A 11 18.03 9.32 0.48
N PHE A 12 18.31 8.24 1.23
CA PHE A 12 18.01 6.87 0.80
C PHE A 12 16.51 6.63 0.64
N PHE A 13 15.69 7.16 1.56
CA PHE A 13 14.24 7.10 1.45
C PHE A 13 13.73 7.82 0.18
N LEU A 14 14.22 9.03 -0.11
CA LEU A 14 13.84 9.77 -1.32
C LEU A 14 14.29 9.08 -2.61
N LEU A 15 15.46 8.44 -2.60
CA LEU A 15 16.00 7.71 -3.76
C LEU A 15 15.22 6.42 -4.02
N PHE A 16 14.89 5.67 -2.96
CA PHE A 16 14.01 4.51 -3.03
C PHE A 16 12.60 4.91 -3.46
N PHE A 17 12.07 6.02 -2.93
CA PHE A 17 10.77 6.56 -3.31
C PHE A 17 10.74 6.95 -4.78
N GLY A 18 11.74 7.70 -5.26
CA GLY A 18 11.87 8.11 -6.65
C GLY A 18 12.00 6.92 -7.62
N LEU A 19 12.77 5.89 -7.27
CA LEU A 19 12.93 4.69 -8.11
C LEU A 19 11.69 3.79 -8.11
N LEU A 20 10.96 3.69 -6.99
CA LEU A 20 9.72 2.89 -6.90
C LEU A 20 8.59 3.50 -7.77
N GLN A 21 8.53 4.83 -7.89
CA GLN A 21 7.50 5.50 -8.72
C GLN A 21 7.67 5.24 -10.21
N ILE A 22 8.91 5.01 -10.70
CA ILE A 22 9.16 4.76 -12.12
C ILE A 22 8.53 3.43 -12.57
N GLY A 23 8.50 2.42 -11.70
CA GLY A 23 7.83 1.13 -11.98
C GLY A 23 6.30 1.20 -11.96
N LEU A 24 5.71 2.24 -11.36
CA LEU A 24 4.26 2.45 -11.27
C LEU A 24 3.70 3.42 -12.33
N PHE A 25 4.58 4.15 -13.04
CA PHE A 25 4.26 5.04 -14.16
C PHE A 25 4.58 4.44 -15.55
N GLY A 26 5.05 3.18 -15.62
CA GLY A 26 5.09 2.44 -16.88
C GLY A 26 3.67 2.23 -17.44
N PRO A 27 3.50 2.04 -18.76
CA PRO A 27 2.19 1.70 -19.33
C PRO A 27 1.63 0.53 -18.51
N PRO A 28 0.36 0.59 -18.08
CA PRO A 28 -0.18 -0.37 -17.13
C PRO A 28 -0.03 -1.77 -17.73
N GLN A 29 0.96 -2.52 -17.26
CA GLN A 29 0.96 -3.95 -17.46
C GLN A 29 -0.24 -4.40 -16.67
N ALA A 30 -1.31 -4.75 -17.38
CA ALA A 30 -2.58 -5.13 -16.80
C ALA A 30 -2.29 -6.09 -15.64
N ALA A 31 -2.42 -5.59 -14.42
CA ALA A 31 -2.61 -6.46 -13.28
C ALA A 31 -3.79 -7.34 -13.72
N ILE A 32 -3.63 -8.65 -13.66
CA ILE A 32 -4.66 -9.63 -14.01
C ILE A 32 -5.75 -9.54 -12.92
N ALA A 33 -6.38 -8.37 -12.83
CA ALA A 33 -7.59 -8.15 -12.10
C ALA A 33 -8.66 -8.82 -12.96
N ASP A 34 -9.11 -9.98 -12.49
CA ASP A 34 -10.23 -10.72 -13.04
C ASP A 34 -11.39 -9.76 -13.38
N SER A 35 -11.48 -9.43 -14.66
CA SER A 35 -12.33 -8.37 -15.22
C SER A 35 -13.79 -8.82 -15.35
N SER A 36 -14.07 -10.08 -15.00
CA SER A 36 -15.41 -10.68 -15.09
C SER A 36 -16.45 -9.97 -14.22
N LEU A 37 -16.05 -9.48 -13.05
CA LEU A 37 -16.95 -8.76 -12.12
C LEU A 37 -17.03 -7.25 -12.35
N ILE A 38 -15.99 -6.69 -12.98
CA ILE A 38 -15.90 -5.25 -13.29
C ILE A 38 -16.67 -4.95 -14.59
N ASN A 39 -16.60 -5.87 -15.57
CA ASN A 39 -17.32 -5.78 -16.84
C ASN A 39 -18.81 -6.18 -16.74
N SER A 40 -19.25 -6.75 -15.62
CA SER A 40 -20.66 -7.11 -15.37
C SER A 40 -21.48 -5.97 -14.74
N GLN A 41 -20.88 -4.81 -14.45
CA GLN A 41 -21.61 -3.64 -13.97
C GLN A 41 -22.29 -2.90 -15.12
N GLU A 42 -23.62 -3.00 -15.20
CA GLU A 42 -24.42 -2.25 -16.17
C GLU A 42 -24.34 -0.75 -15.86
N GLY A 43 -24.01 0.05 -16.90
CA GLY A 43 -23.74 1.50 -16.82
C GLY A 43 -22.33 1.92 -17.23
N PHE A 44 -21.37 0.99 -17.33
CA PHE A 44 -20.00 1.28 -17.84
C PHE A 44 -19.81 0.94 -19.33
N LYS A 45 -20.84 0.39 -19.97
CA LYS A 45 -20.84 0.06 -21.41
C LYS A 45 -21.12 1.27 -22.31
N ASP A 46 -21.68 2.33 -21.74
CA ASP A 46 -22.09 3.50 -22.50
C ASP A 46 -20.88 4.40 -22.78
N LYS A 47 -20.51 4.45 -24.07
CA LYS A 47 -19.39 5.24 -24.61
C LYS A 47 -19.56 6.76 -24.40
N GLU A 48 -20.75 7.22 -24.01
CA GLU A 48 -21.09 8.63 -23.87
C GLU A 48 -20.45 9.28 -22.64
N ILE A 49 -20.38 8.58 -21.51
CA ILE A 49 -19.67 9.08 -20.31
C ILE A 49 -18.15 9.09 -20.56
N GLN A 50 -17.65 8.23 -21.45
CA GLN A 50 -16.23 8.05 -21.76
C GLN A 50 -15.69 9.16 -22.69
N ALA A 51 -16.51 9.61 -23.65
CA ALA A 51 -16.14 10.67 -24.59
C ALA A 51 -15.93 12.05 -23.92
N ALA A 52 -16.58 12.31 -22.79
CA ALA A 52 -16.44 13.56 -22.03
C ALA A 52 -15.06 13.75 -21.37
N PHE A 53 -14.26 12.69 -21.25
CA PHE A 53 -12.95 12.70 -20.57
C PHE A 53 -11.75 12.33 -21.48
N GLY A 54 -11.94 12.22 -22.79
CA GLY A 54 -10.85 12.25 -23.78
C GLY A 54 -9.87 11.07 -23.81
N ASN A 55 -10.27 9.86 -23.40
CA ASN A 55 -9.45 8.66 -23.51
C ASN A 55 -10.16 7.57 -24.35
N ASP A 56 -9.50 7.11 -25.44
CA ASP A 56 -10.02 6.10 -26.39
C ASP A 56 -10.04 4.66 -25.84
N THR A 57 -9.50 4.44 -24.65
CA THR A 57 -9.63 3.18 -23.90
C THR A 57 -10.04 3.50 -22.47
N PRO A 58 -11.16 2.97 -21.97
CA PRO A 58 -11.61 3.26 -20.62
C PRO A 58 -10.68 2.60 -19.60
N ASP A 59 -9.74 3.35 -19.04
CA ASP A 59 -9.19 3.00 -17.73
C ASP A 59 -10.32 3.24 -16.72
N ASP A 60 -10.94 2.14 -16.28
CA ASP A 60 -12.04 2.19 -15.33
C ASP A 60 -11.60 2.97 -14.09
N ILE A 61 -12.42 3.96 -13.68
CA ILE A 61 -12.16 4.79 -12.50
C ILE A 61 -11.89 3.88 -11.28
N ARG A 62 -12.55 2.73 -11.19
CA ARG A 62 -12.31 1.73 -10.13
C ARG A 62 -10.88 1.20 -10.16
N ILE A 63 -10.32 0.92 -11.34
CA ILE A 63 -8.95 0.44 -11.52
C ILE A 63 -7.94 1.54 -11.17
N THR A 64 -8.20 2.78 -11.59
CA THR A 64 -7.35 3.93 -11.24
C THR A 64 -7.33 4.17 -9.73
N MET A 65 -8.48 4.07 -9.05
CA MET A 65 -8.55 4.20 -7.59
C MET A 65 -7.79 3.08 -6.88
N VAL A 66 -7.92 1.83 -7.31
CA VAL A 66 -7.14 0.71 -6.77
C VAL A 66 -5.63 0.94 -6.95
N ARG A 67 -5.22 1.48 -8.10
CA ARG A 67 -3.82 1.82 -8.37
C ARG A 67 -3.30 2.87 -7.40
N ILE A 68 -4.03 3.97 -7.19
CA ILE A 68 -3.65 5.03 -6.23
C ILE A 68 -3.54 4.46 -4.82
N ILE A 69 -4.52 3.65 -4.39
CA ILE A 69 -4.51 3.00 -3.08
C ILE A 69 -3.27 2.11 -2.93
N MET A 70 -2.94 1.28 -3.94
CA MET A 70 -1.75 0.43 -3.90
C MET A 70 -0.45 1.23 -3.78
N ILE A 71 -0.30 2.33 -4.53
CA ILE A 71 0.88 3.20 -4.47
C ILE A 71 1.03 3.83 -3.08
N VAL A 72 -0.08 4.31 -2.50
CA VAL A 72 -0.08 4.90 -1.16
C VAL A 72 0.23 3.84 -0.11
N LEU A 73 -0.38 2.65 -0.18
CA LEU A 73 -0.13 1.55 0.76
C LEU A 73 1.32 1.05 0.71
N SER A 74 1.91 0.90 -0.48
CA SER A 74 3.31 0.46 -0.62
C SER A 74 4.28 1.49 -0.03
N THR A 75 4.00 2.77 -0.23
CA THR A 75 4.74 3.89 0.35
C THR A 75 4.69 3.84 1.88
N LEU A 76 3.49 3.76 2.44
CA LEU A 76 3.29 3.76 3.88
C LEU A 76 3.98 2.55 4.53
N GLY A 77 3.86 1.35 3.96
CA GLY A 77 4.49 0.15 4.50
C GLY A 77 6.01 0.32 4.68
N VAL A 78 6.68 0.90 3.69
CA VAL A 78 8.13 1.15 3.73
C VAL A 78 8.49 2.23 4.76
N VAL A 79 7.69 3.29 4.88
CA VAL A 79 7.87 4.34 5.90
C VAL A 79 7.78 3.77 7.31
N PHE A 80 6.73 2.99 7.60
CA PHE A 80 6.54 2.38 8.91
C PHE A 80 7.68 1.41 9.25
N LEU A 81 8.17 0.63 8.28
CA LEU A 81 9.33 -0.23 8.46
C LEU A 81 10.61 0.58 8.77
N ALA A 82 10.85 1.67 8.06
CA ALA A 82 12.00 2.54 8.31
C ALA A 82 11.95 3.20 9.70
N LEU A 83 10.77 3.64 10.15
CA LEU A 83 10.56 4.18 11.50
C LEU A 83 10.79 3.12 12.58
N LEU A 84 10.35 1.88 12.34
CA LEU A 84 10.59 0.75 13.24
C LEU A 84 12.09 0.49 13.41
N LEU A 85 12.85 0.48 12.31
CA LEU A 85 14.30 0.31 12.35
C LEU A 85 14.98 1.44 13.12
N LEU A 86 14.59 2.70 12.88
CA LEU A 86 15.11 3.86 13.60
C LEU A 86 14.85 3.79 15.11
N ALA A 87 13.64 3.40 15.50
CA ALA A 87 13.28 3.23 16.90
C ALA A 87 14.05 2.05 17.52
N GLY A 88 14.28 0.97 16.77
CA GLY A 88 15.15 -0.14 17.15
C GLY A 88 16.59 0.28 17.39
N PHE A 89 17.18 1.08 16.49
CA PHE A 89 18.52 1.64 16.70
C PHE A 89 18.58 2.55 17.93
N LYS A 90 17.53 3.35 18.19
CA LYS A 90 17.44 4.18 19.38
C LYS A 90 17.39 3.33 20.66
N TYR A 91 16.68 2.21 20.64
CA TYR A 91 16.64 1.26 21.74
C TYR A 91 18.02 0.64 22.00
N MET A 92 18.71 0.19 20.95
CA MET A 92 20.05 -0.42 21.07
C MET A 92 21.13 0.57 21.53
N THR A 93 20.96 1.86 21.23
CA THR A 93 21.94 2.91 21.59
C THR A 93 21.64 3.61 22.91
N ALA A 94 20.61 3.19 23.66
CA ALA A 94 20.21 3.82 24.91
C ALA A 94 21.21 3.62 26.07
N ALA A 95 22.14 2.66 25.97
CA ALA A 95 23.26 2.47 26.90
C ALA A 95 22.88 2.44 28.41
N GLY A 96 21.67 1.96 28.74
CA GLY A 96 21.18 1.87 30.12
C GLY A 96 20.43 3.10 30.64
N ASP A 97 20.27 4.13 29.82
CA ASP A 97 19.45 5.30 30.14
C ASP A 97 17.95 4.95 30.05
N GLU A 98 17.29 4.84 31.20
CA GLU A 98 15.87 4.45 31.30
C GLU A 98 14.93 5.36 30.50
N GLU A 99 15.24 6.66 30.42
CA GLU A 99 14.40 7.61 29.70
C GLU A 99 14.44 7.35 28.20
N LYS A 100 15.64 7.11 27.66
CA LYS A 100 15.84 6.77 26.24
C LYS A 100 15.24 5.42 25.87
N VAL A 101 15.34 4.43 26.76
CA VAL A 101 14.72 3.12 26.58
C VAL A 101 13.20 3.25 26.51
N LYS A 102 12.60 3.97 27.45
CA LYS A 102 11.14 4.17 27.49
C LYS A 102 10.64 4.91 26.25
N GLU A 103 11.37 5.91 25.79
CA GLU A 103 11.01 6.65 24.59
C GLU A 103 11.12 5.78 23.32
N ALA A 104 12.17 4.97 23.20
CA ALA A 104 12.35 4.05 22.07
C ALA A 104 11.26 2.98 22.02
N ILE A 105 10.91 2.38 23.17
CA ILE A 105 9.80 1.41 23.26
C ILE A 105 8.49 2.06 22.85
N LYS A 106 8.21 3.29 23.32
CA LYS A 106 6.99 4.01 22.93
C LYS A 106 6.91 4.20 21.40
N GLN A 107 8.03 4.56 20.76
CA GLN A 107 8.10 4.72 19.31
C GLN A 107 7.92 3.39 18.57
N ILE A 108 8.53 2.29 19.05
CA ILE A 108 8.34 0.95 18.49
C ILE A 108 6.87 0.54 18.57
N THR A 109 6.23 0.68 19.73
CA THR A 109 4.82 0.32 19.91
C THR A 109 3.90 1.08 18.96
N GLN A 110 4.14 2.39 18.78
CA GLN A 110 3.37 3.21 17.83
C GLN A 110 3.57 2.76 16.38
N ALA A 111 4.81 2.45 15.98
CA ALA A 111 5.12 1.96 14.64
C ALA A 111 4.49 0.58 14.38
N VAL A 112 4.54 -0.34 15.35
CA VAL A 112 3.92 -1.66 15.26
C VAL A 112 2.40 -1.56 15.12
N ILE A 113 1.75 -0.73 15.93
CA ILE A 113 0.29 -0.54 15.85
C ILE A 113 -0.11 -0.04 14.46
N GLY A 114 0.61 0.94 13.91
CA GLY A 114 0.35 1.42 12.54
C GLY A 114 0.50 0.32 11.49
N LEU A 115 1.54 -0.52 11.62
CA LEU A 115 1.79 -1.63 10.71
C LEU A 115 0.70 -2.72 10.81
N VAL A 116 0.25 -3.03 12.02
CA VAL A 116 -0.87 -3.96 12.27
C VAL A 116 -2.17 -3.45 11.64
N ILE A 117 -2.46 -2.15 11.74
CA ILE A 117 -3.67 -1.56 11.14
C ILE A 117 -3.63 -1.70 9.61
N ILE A 118 -2.48 -1.42 8.97
CA ILE A 118 -2.33 -1.53 7.51
C ILE A 118 -2.54 -2.99 7.05
N LEU A 119 -1.88 -3.94 7.72
CA LEU A 119 -2.02 -5.36 7.40
C LEU A 119 -3.46 -5.86 7.62
N SER A 120 -4.10 -5.40 8.70
CA SER A 120 -5.49 -5.75 9.01
C SER A 120 -6.46 -5.19 7.97
N ALA A 121 -6.29 -3.94 7.56
CA ALA A 121 -7.12 -3.31 6.53
C ALA A 121 -7.02 -4.06 5.20
N TRP A 122 -5.81 -4.45 4.80
CA TRP A 122 -5.59 -5.25 3.60
C TRP A 122 -6.22 -6.64 3.72
N GLY A 123 -6.01 -7.33 4.83
CA GLY A 123 -6.58 -8.66 5.09
C GLY A 123 -8.11 -8.67 5.09
N ILE A 124 -8.74 -7.69 5.72
CA ILE A 124 -10.21 -7.53 5.74
C ILE A 124 -10.73 -7.25 4.32
N SER A 125 -10.10 -6.33 3.59
CA SER A 125 -10.51 -5.99 2.23
C SER A 125 -10.43 -7.18 1.29
N TYR A 126 -9.32 -7.92 1.36
CA TYR A 126 -9.12 -9.15 0.59
C TYR A 126 -10.16 -10.22 0.94
N PHE A 127 -10.43 -10.39 2.23
CA PHE A 127 -11.45 -11.33 2.70
C PHE A 127 -12.82 -10.98 2.13
N ILE A 128 -13.26 -9.73 2.22
CA ILE A 128 -14.57 -9.30 1.69
C ILE A 128 -14.65 -9.54 0.17
N LEU A 129 -13.60 -9.16 -0.57
CA LEU A 129 -13.54 -9.39 -2.01
C LEU A 129 -13.65 -10.88 -2.34
N LEU A 130 -12.91 -11.74 -1.64
CA LEU A 130 -12.97 -13.19 -1.81
C LEU A 130 -14.39 -13.73 -1.60
N ARG A 131 -15.10 -13.25 -0.57
CA ARG A 131 -16.48 -13.68 -0.29
C ARG A 131 -17.47 -13.23 -1.36
N ILE A 132 -17.32 -12.00 -1.86
CA ILE A 132 -18.15 -11.47 -2.95
C ILE A 132 -17.89 -12.26 -4.25
N ARG A 133 -16.63 -12.52 -4.60
CA ARG A 133 -16.28 -13.33 -5.78
C ARG A 133 -16.88 -14.75 -5.70
N ALA A 134 -16.77 -15.39 -4.54
CA ALA A 134 -17.32 -16.73 -4.31
C ALA A 134 -18.85 -16.75 -4.46
N ALA A 135 -19.53 -15.73 -3.94
CA ALA A 135 -20.99 -15.62 -4.06
C ALA A 135 -21.46 -15.40 -5.51
N ILE A 136 -20.72 -14.62 -6.30
CA ILE A 136 -21.11 -14.28 -7.69
C ILE A 136 -20.79 -15.42 -8.67
N THR A 137 -19.68 -16.13 -8.48
CA THR A 137 -19.20 -17.13 -9.46
C THR A 137 -19.73 -18.53 -9.18
N GLY A 138 -20.34 -18.77 -8.00
CA GLY A 138 -20.82 -20.09 -7.60
C GLY A 138 -19.72 -21.13 -7.37
N THR A 139 -18.46 -20.78 -7.60
CA THR A 139 -17.28 -21.60 -7.38
C THR A 139 -16.72 -21.36 -5.97
N ASN A 140 -16.78 -22.41 -5.14
CA ASN A 140 -16.09 -22.45 -3.85
C ASN A 140 -14.59 -22.62 -4.08
N TYR A 141 -13.81 -21.54 -3.93
CA TYR A 141 -12.34 -21.53 -4.03
C TYR A 141 -11.62 -22.23 -2.84
N LEU A 142 -12.23 -23.24 -2.21
CA LEU A 142 -11.68 -23.99 -1.07
C LEU A 142 -11.17 -25.40 -1.45
N TYR A 143 -10.77 -25.59 -2.71
CA TYR A 143 -9.90 -26.70 -3.05
C TYR A 143 -8.47 -26.15 -3.07
N PHE A 144 -7.72 -26.59 -2.05
CA PHE A 144 -6.31 -26.33 -1.73
C PHE A 144 -5.45 -25.68 -2.82
#